data_AF-A0A482XRY6-F1
#
_entry.id   AF-A0A482XRY6-F1
#
_cell.length_a   1.000
_cell.length_b   1.000
_cell.length_c   1.000
_cell.angle_alpha   90.00
_cell.angle_beta   90.00
_cell.angle_gamma   90.00
#
_symmetry.space_group_name_H-M   'P 1'
#
loop_
_entity.id
_entity.type
_entity.pdbx_description
1 polymer ?
#
loop_
_entity_poly.entity_id
_entity_poly.type
_entity_poly.pdbx_seq_one_letter_code
_entity_poly.pdbx_strand_id
1 'polypeptide(L)'
;MKLIYRPKTGDALCKECFFWAFETEVHSTIQGGQLFKQGDVVAVAASGGKDSTVLAYVLKLLDERYNYGLKLVLLSIDEGITGV
;
A
#
# COMPACT_ATOMS: atom_id res chain seq x y z
N MET A 1 22.51 6.66 -11.98
CA MET A 1 21.07 6.32 -11.86
C MET A 1 20.96 4.87 -11.43
N LYS A 2 20.41 4.56 -10.25
CA LYS A 2 20.32 3.18 -9.74
C LYS A 2 19.06 2.53 -10.29
N LEU A 3 19.22 1.48 -11.09
CA LEU A 3 18.12 0.68 -11.63
C LEU A 3 17.69 -0.38 -10.60
N ILE A 4 16.40 -0.73 -10.62
CA ILE A 4 15.79 -1.78 -9.81
C ILE A 4 15.40 -2.91 -10.75
N TYR A 5 15.98 -4.10 -10.55
CA TYR A 5 15.63 -5.28 -11.33
C TYR A 5 14.42 -5.97 -10.70
N ARG A 6 13.40 -6.30 -11.50
CA ARG A 6 12.19 -7.00 -11.05
C ARG A 6 12.30 -8.49 -11.37
N PRO A 7 12.51 -9.38 -10.38
CA PRO A 7 12.64 -10.82 -10.65
C PRO A 7 11.37 -11.43 -11.26
N LYS A 8 10.19 -10.88 -10.93
CA LYS A 8 8.89 -11.34 -11.41
C LYS A 8 8.73 -11.20 -12.94
N THR A 9 9.29 -10.16 -13.53
CA THR A 9 9.08 -9.82 -14.96
C THR A 9 10.36 -9.79 -15.78
N GLY A 10 11.53 -9.67 -15.13
CA GLY A 10 12.83 -9.50 -15.77
C GLY A 10 13.18 -8.05 -16.14
N ASP A 11 12.32 -7.08 -15.79
CA ASP A 11 12.52 -5.69 -16.17
C ASP A 11 13.55 -4.98 -15.29
N ALA A 12 14.36 -4.10 -15.90
CA ALA A 12 15.17 -3.13 -15.20
C ALA A 12 14.48 -1.75 -15.23
N LEU A 13 14.01 -1.28 -14.07
CA LEU A 13 13.22 -0.05 -13.96
C LEU A 13 14.03 1.07 -13.29
N CYS A 14 13.78 2.32 -13.69
CA CYS A 14 14.13 3.46 -12.85
C CYS A 14 13.23 3.48 -11.60
N LYS A 15 13.56 4.35 -10.64
CA LYS A 15 12.85 4.45 -9.35
C LYS A 15 11.35 4.76 -9.56
N GLU A 16 11.04 5.71 -10.41
CA GLU A 16 9.69 6.20 -10.69
C GLU A 16 8.87 5.11 -11.40
N CYS A 17 9.46 4.44 -12.38
CA CYS A 17 8.82 3.31 -13.07
C CYS A 17 8.52 2.16 -12.11
N PHE A 18 9.42 1.89 -11.15
CA PHE A 18 9.19 0.87 -10.13
C PHE A 18 8.01 1.23 -9.23
N PHE A 19 7.92 2.47 -8.75
CA PHE A 19 6.80 2.92 -7.94
C PHE A 19 5.47 2.78 -8.67
N TRP A 20 5.40 3.24 -9.93
CA TRP A 20 4.19 3.12 -10.74
C TRP A 20 3.77 1.65 -10.93
N ALA A 21 4.73 0.78 -11.26
CA ALA A 21 4.46 -0.65 -11.45
C ALA A 21 3.98 -1.31 -10.16
N PHE A 22 4.63 -1.01 -9.03
CA PHE A 22 4.24 -1.53 -7.72
C PHE A 22 2.84 -1.08 -7.31
N GLU A 23 2.54 0.22 -7.37
CA GLU A 23 1.23 0.78 -7.05
C GLU A 23 0.12 0.21 -7.94
N THR A 24 0.39 0.04 -9.24
CA THR A 24 -0.56 -0.55 -10.20
C THR A 24 -0.85 -2.02 -9.90
N GLU A 25 0.13 -2.78 -9.45
CA GLU A 25 -0.07 -4.18 -9.02
C GLU A 25 -0.91 -4.28 -7.75
N VAL A 26 -0.73 -3.34 -6.80
CA VAL A 26 -1.60 -3.25 -5.61
C VAL A 26 -3.03 -2.91 -6.01
N HIS A 27 -3.23 -1.93 -6.90
CA HIS A 27 -4.54 -1.59 -7.46
C HIS A 27 -5.22 -2.80 -8.12
N SER A 28 -4.49 -3.53 -8.95
CA SER A 28 -4.99 -4.73 -9.64
C SER A 28 -5.39 -5.82 -8.64
N THR A 29 -4.62 -5.97 -7.56
CA THR A 29 -4.94 -6.93 -6.48
C THR A 29 -6.23 -6.54 -5.76
N ILE A 30 -6.39 -5.26 -5.44
CA ILE A 30 -7.62 -4.74 -4.81
C ILE A 30 -8.85 -5.01 -5.67
N GLN A 31 -8.77 -4.69 -6.98
CA GLN A 31 -9.88 -4.87 -7.90
C GLN A 31 -10.19 -6.35 -8.16
N GLY A 32 -9.16 -7.17 -8.38
CA GLY A 32 -9.31 -8.60 -8.61
C GLY A 32 -9.86 -9.34 -7.39
N GLY A 33 -9.51 -8.89 -6.18
CA GLY A 33 -10.03 -9.43 -4.92
C GLY A 33 -11.36 -8.81 -4.46
N GLN A 34 -11.85 -7.75 -5.12
CA GLN A 34 -13.04 -7.00 -4.70
C GLN A 34 -12.99 -6.62 -3.21
N LEU A 35 -11.83 -6.16 -2.73
CA LEU A 35 -11.53 -6.06 -1.29
C LEU A 35 -12.40 -5.05 -0.52
N PHE A 36 -12.97 -4.07 -1.21
CA PHE A 36 -13.88 -3.07 -0.68
C PHE A 36 -14.75 -2.47 -1.79
N LYS A 37 -15.77 -1.72 -1.39
CA LYS A 37 -16.63 -0.92 -2.25
C LYS A 37 -16.37 0.56 -2.05
N GLN A 38 -16.82 1.36 -3.01
CA GLN A 38 -16.73 2.80 -2.92
C GLN A 38 -17.48 3.31 -1.68
N GLY A 39 -16.84 4.17 -0.89
CA GLY A 39 -17.43 4.71 0.34
C GLY A 39 -17.20 3.89 1.61
N ASP A 40 -16.56 2.72 1.52
CA ASP A 40 -16.30 1.88 2.69
C ASP A 40 -15.34 2.54 3.70
N VAL A 41 -15.52 2.19 4.97
CA VAL A 41 -14.56 2.51 6.03
C VAL A 41 -13.56 1.37 6.15
N VAL A 42 -12.29 1.65 5.95
CA VAL A 42 -11.21 0.64 5.99
C VAL A 42 -10.25 0.97 7.13
N ALA A 43 -10.17 0.08 8.10
CA ALA A 43 -9.17 0.14 9.17
C ALA A 43 -7.88 -0.54 8.71
N VAL A 44 -6.77 0.19 8.70
CA VAL A 44 -5.43 -0.30 8.39
C VAL A 44 -4.67 -0.48 9.70
N ALA A 45 -4.31 -1.72 10.02
CA ALA A 45 -3.47 -2.02 11.17
C ALA A 45 -2.05 -1.46 10.93
N ALA A 46 -1.63 -0.51 11.76
CA ALA A 46 -0.37 0.21 11.67
C ALA A 46 0.53 -0.18 12.84
N SER A 47 1.55 -0.99 12.56
CA SER A 47 2.57 -1.39 13.55
C SER A 47 3.75 -0.43 13.65
N GLY A 48 3.82 0.60 12.79
CA GLY A 48 5.00 1.44 12.60
C GLY A 48 6.10 0.80 11.74
N GLY A 49 5.94 -0.45 11.33
CA GLY A 49 6.85 -1.13 10.42
C GLY A 49 6.76 -0.63 8.98
N LYS A 50 7.78 -0.97 8.19
CA LYS A 50 7.87 -0.62 6.76
C LYS A 50 6.62 -1.06 5.99
N ASP A 51 6.18 -2.30 6.17
CA ASP A 51 5.11 -2.86 5.34
C ASP A 51 3.75 -2.23 5.63
N SER A 52 3.40 -2.04 6.91
CA SER A 52 2.14 -1.39 7.31
C SER A 52 2.13 0.10 6.94
N THR A 53 3.27 0.78 7.06
CA THR A 53 3.41 2.19 6.66
C THR A 53 3.29 2.36 5.14
N VAL A 54 3.94 1.49 4.36
CA VAL A 54 3.84 1.50 2.89
C VAL A 54 2.42 1.18 2.45
N LEU A 55 1.75 0.20 3.07
CA LEU A 55 0.36 -0.13 2.75
C LEU A 55 -0.57 1.05 2.99
N ALA A 56 -0.47 1.70 4.16
CA ALA A 56 -1.26 2.89 4.48
C ALA A 56 -1.04 4.01 3.45
N TYR A 57 0.21 4.26 3.08
CA TYR A 57 0.56 5.25 2.06
C TYR A 57 -0.02 4.92 0.69
N VAL A 58 0.19 3.69 0.21
CA VAL A 58 -0.30 3.27 -1.11
C VAL A 58 -1.82 3.26 -1.17
N LEU A 59 -2.52 2.82 -0.12
CA LEU A 59 -3.98 2.88 -0.07
C LEU A 59 -4.49 4.31 -0.20
N LYS A 60 -3.86 5.26 0.50
CA LYS A 60 -4.23 6.68 0.41
C LYS A 60 -3.97 7.24 -1.01
N LEU A 61 -2.82 6.92 -1.59
CA LEU A 61 -2.45 7.34 -2.95
C LEU A 61 -3.39 6.75 -4.01
N LEU A 62 -3.78 5.48 -3.87
CA LEU A 62 -4.70 4.81 -4.80
C LEU A 62 -6.13 5.30 -4.63
N ASP A 63 -6.57 5.57 -3.40
CA ASP A 63 -7.87 6.18 -3.11
C ASP A 63 -8.03 7.52 -3.85
N GLU A 64 -7.00 8.38 -3.81
CA GLU A 64 -6.99 9.65 -4.55
C GLU A 64 -6.90 9.45 -6.06
N ARG A 65 -6.03 8.55 -6.53
CA ARG A 65 -5.78 8.34 -7.96
C ARG A 65 -6.98 7.71 -8.68
N TYR A 66 -7.67 6.78 -8.03
CA TYR A 66 -8.76 5.99 -8.62
C TYR A 66 -10.13 6.31 -8.03
N ASN A 67 -10.20 7.29 -7.14
CA ASN A 67 -11.44 7.79 -6.53
C ASN A 67 -12.27 6.67 -5.84
N TYR A 68 -11.60 5.86 -5.02
CA TYR A 68 -12.29 4.82 -4.25
C TYR A 68 -13.22 5.41 -3.18
N GLY A 69 -13.01 6.65 -2.75
CA GLY A 69 -13.87 7.33 -1.78
C GLY A 69 -13.84 6.67 -0.40
N LEU A 70 -12.72 6.06 -0.03
CA LEU A 70 -12.60 5.33 1.23
C LEU A 70 -12.41 6.28 2.40
N LYS A 71 -12.97 5.88 3.54
CA LYS A 71 -12.56 6.45 4.83
C LYS A 71 -11.48 5.56 5.45
N LEU A 72 -10.23 5.94 5.25
CA LEU A 72 -9.08 5.23 5.82
C LEU A 72 -8.86 5.61 7.29
N VAL A 73 -8.74 4.61 8.16
CA VAL A 73 -8.46 4.78 9.59
C VAL A 73 -7.21 3.97 9.93
N LEU A 74 -6.22 4.59 10.59
CA LEU A 74 -5.06 3.88 11.10
C LEU A 74 -5.34 3.37 12.51
N LEU A 75 -5.10 2.08 12.74
CA LEU A 75 -5.24 1.44 14.04
C LEU A 75 -3.88 0.90 14.47
N SER A 76 -3.31 1.47 15.53
CA SER A 76 -2.11 0.95 16.19
C SER A 76 -2.50 0.32 17.52
N ILE A 77 -1.85 -0.80 17.86
CA ILE A 77 -1.99 -1.47 19.16
C ILE A 77 -0.68 -1.30 19.90
N ASP A 78 -0.75 -0.71 21.10
CA ASP A 78 0.36 -0.73 22.04
C ASP A 78 0.25 -2.02 22.87
N GLU A 79 1.26 -2.88 22.78
CA GLU A 79 1.31 -4.15 23.51
C GLU A 79 1.69 -3.97 24.98
N GLY A 80 2.09 -2.76 25.39
CA GLY A 80 2.41 -2.45 26.79
C GLY A 80 3.71 -3.11 27.27
N ILE A 81 4.60 -3.50 26.35
CA ILE A 81 5.90 -4.10 26.70
C ILE A 81 6.83 -3.00 27.22
N THR A 82 7.05 -3.00 28.54
CA THR A 82 8.03 -2.11 29.18
C THR A 82 9.34 -2.87 29.45
N GLY A 83 10.47 -2.36 28.95
CA GLY A 83 11.81 -2.78 29.37
C GLY A 83 12.45 -3.93 28.58
N VAL A 84 12.71 -3.70 27.28
CA VAL A 84 13.73 -4.46 26.54
C VAL A 84 15.08 -3.78 26.71
#